data_AF-A0A6N9NGC4-F1
#
_entry.id   AF-A0A6N9NGC4-F1
#
_cell.length_a   1.000
_cell.length_b   1.000
_cell.length_c   1.000
_cell.angle_alpha   90.00
_cell.angle_beta   90.00
_cell.angle_gamma   90.00
#
_symmetry.space_group_name_H-M   'P 1'
#
loop_
_entity.id
_entity.type
_entity.pdbx_description
1 polymer ?
#
loop_
_entity_poly.entity_id
_entity_poly.type
_entity_poly.pdbx_seq_one_letter_code
_entity_poly.pdbx_strand_id
1 'polypeptide(L)'
;MWLKKNIQKLLYFLLLGLLFMPFIQERLKLIPVTPLCGYFVKTEKIELSVSNFMDGTFQENLETRKKENVGFHDFLIRLNNQRKYSLFNEVNTNDIIKGKEGMWFGFSYIATYFGNDYIGHSKLMDFSHKIKFIQDSLSKRRKLFFPLIIPGKTAVYPELIPDRFYAENKKKTTNYQTLIQLLDSTKTTYLDLKKFILMNKPLFKYPIFPKNGVHWTGNTVAIVTDTLLSFLSTNTGRNLIDMKLSDGEVTSDNYRFTDYDIGESMNIFTHISGDSLHYPMVEYVCNNCEKPRVLGVGDSFLQSFRGFYHTYDSAFHPKSYLWYYNKTVDWPEKFNGKKVLIEYLDLEEEIEKSDVIILEFTDENIRQSGFGFVDQLYDLLKNGKKNYSIKELKKFEKYKTDSTVQHAKSIIPLTEYSLEKQIQLIAISKYNRSKVLNFEEEVQKMMEDIRNNTEWLELVKQQAIERNISLEENIYLNAKWMVENEN
;
A
#
# COMPACT_ATOMS: atom_id res chain seq x y z
N MET A 1 4.36 -62.21 16.87
CA MET A 1 5.44 -61.35 17.40
C MET A 1 6.35 -60.76 16.30
N TRP A 2 6.77 -61.53 15.31
CA TRP A 2 7.66 -61.07 14.22
C TRP A 2 7.05 -59.95 13.34
N LEU A 3 5.80 -60.11 12.90
CA LEU A 3 5.05 -59.07 12.16
C LEU A 3 4.95 -57.75 12.95
N LYS A 4 4.71 -57.80 14.25
CA LYS A 4 4.57 -56.61 15.12
C LYS A 4 5.89 -55.83 15.22
N LYS A 5 7.04 -56.52 15.33
CA LYS A 5 8.37 -55.88 15.35
C LYS A 5 8.74 -55.23 14.02
N ASN A 6 8.35 -55.83 12.89
CA ASN A 6 8.63 -55.27 11.57
C ASN A 6 7.77 -54.04 11.27
N ILE A 7 6.50 -54.04 11.69
CA ILE A 7 5.62 -52.87 11.59
C ILE A 7 6.15 -51.70 12.44
N GLN A 8 6.61 -51.96 13.67
CA GLN A 8 7.20 -50.91 14.53
C GLN A 8 8.44 -50.28 13.91
N LYS A 9 9.34 -51.10 13.33
CA LYS A 9 10.52 -50.59 12.62
C LYS A 9 10.14 -49.75 11.40
N LEU A 10 9.16 -50.20 10.62
CA LEU A 10 8.66 -49.44 9.47
C LEU A 10 8.09 -48.08 9.90
N LEU A 11 7.22 -48.05 10.91
CA LEU A 11 6.66 -46.81 11.45
C LEU A 11 7.75 -45.86 11.99
N TYR A 12 8.77 -46.41 12.65
CA TYR A 12 9.92 -45.63 13.12
C TYR A 12 10.68 -44.97 11.96
N PHE A 13 11.02 -45.73 10.91
CA PHE A 13 11.72 -45.16 9.75
C PHE A 13 10.84 -44.19 8.96
N LEU A 14 9.53 -44.41 8.89
CA LEU A 14 8.60 -43.45 8.30
C LEU A 14 8.54 -42.15 9.11
N LEU A 15 8.47 -42.24 10.44
CA LEU A 15 8.48 -41.07 11.32
C LEU A 15 9.78 -40.27 11.18
N LEU A 16 10.93 -40.95 11.20
CA LEU A 16 12.21 -40.30 10.94
C LEU A 16 12.24 -39.67 9.55
N GLY A 17 11.79 -40.38 8.52
CA GLY A 17 11.69 -39.86 7.16
C GLY A 17 10.87 -38.58 7.11
N LEU A 18 9.70 -38.56 7.74
CA LEU A 18 8.83 -37.38 7.84
C LEU A 18 9.49 -36.22 8.60
N LEU A 19 10.23 -36.49 9.68
CA LEU A 19 10.95 -35.47 10.45
C LEU A 19 12.11 -34.84 9.65
N PHE A 20 12.81 -35.62 8.83
CA PHE A 20 13.91 -35.12 8.00
C PHE A 20 13.45 -34.54 6.65
N MET A 21 12.22 -34.83 6.24
CA MET A 21 11.65 -34.40 4.96
C MET A 21 11.74 -32.89 4.71
N PRO A 22 11.45 -31.99 5.68
CA PRO A 22 11.60 -30.55 5.49
C PRO A 22 13.04 -30.12 5.21
N PHE A 23 14.03 -30.74 5.86
CA PHE A 23 15.44 -30.42 5.64
C PHE A 23 15.93 -30.90 4.27
N ILE A 24 15.51 -32.09 3.85
CA ILE A 24 15.81 -32.63 2.52
C ILE A 24 15.22 -31.70 1.46
N GLN A 25 13.96 -31.29 1.63
CA GLN A 25 13.27 -30.39 0.71
C GLN A 25 13.90 -28.98 0.68
N GLU A 26 14.32 -28.43 1.82
CA GLU A 26 15.01 -27.13 1.88
C GLU A 26 16.28 -27.14 1.00
N ARG A 27 17.06 -28.23 1.06
CA ARG A 27 18.34 -28.36 0.36
C ARG A 27 18.20 -28.75 -1.10
N LEU A 28 17.34 -29.72 -1.40
CA LEU A 28 17.25 -30.34 -2.72
C LEU A 28 16.10 -29.80 -3.56
N LYS A 29 15.10 -29.14 -2.96
CA LYS A 29 13.93 -28.57 -3.63
C LYS A 29 13.25 -29.55 -4.60
N LEU A 30 13.17 -30.82 -4.21
CA LEU A 30 12.70 -31.91 -5.06
C LEU A 30 11.24 -31.75 -5.49
N ILE A 31 10.40 -31.22 -4.61
CA ILE A 31 8.99 -30.97 -4.88
C ILE A 31 8.76 -29.47 -5.07
N PRO A 32 8.23 -29.00 -6.22
CA PRO A 32 7.85 -27.61 -6.36
C PRO A 32 6.70 -27.28 -5.41
N VAL A 33 6.85 -26.21 -4.62
CA VAL A 33 5.81 -25.71 -3.72
C VAL A 33 5.44 -24.31 -4.17
N THR A 34 4.15 -24.07 -4.39
CA THR A 34 3.66 -22.74 -4.78
C THR A 34 3.83 -21.76 -3.61
N PRO A 35 4.42 -20.58 -3.83
CA PRO A 35 4.60 -19.56 -2.80
C PRO A 35 3.28 -19.09 -2.19
N LEU A 36 3.29 -18.63 -0.94
CA LEU A 36 2.12 -17.98 -0.33
C LEU A 36 1.80 -16.64 -1.02
N CYS A 37 0.51 -16.33 -1.12
CA CYS A 37 0.01 -15.04 -1.59
C CYS A 37 -0.12 -14.05 -0.42
N GLY A 38 0.11 -12.77 -0.68
CA GLY A 38 0.04 -11.69 0.31
C GLY A 38 1.37 -10.95 0.52
N TYR A 39 1.34 -9.98 1.43
CA TYR A 39 2.53 -9.20 1.80
C TYR A 39 3.20 -9.81 3.03
N PHE A 40 4.48 -10.18 2.89
CA PHE A 40 5.30 -10.73 3.96
C PHE A 40 6.59 -9.92 4.07
N VAL A 41 6.88 -9.42 5.28
CA VAL A 41 8.19 -8.83 5.58
C VAL A 41 9.14 -9.97 5.89
N LYS A 42 10.11 -10.21 5.00
CA LYS A 42 11.13 -11.25 5.21
C LYS A 42 12.17 -10.74 6.19
N THR A 43 12.60 -11.62 7.09
CA THR A 43 13.67 -11.28 8.03
C THR A 43 15.00 -11.17 7.30
N GLU A 44 15.61 -9.98 7.35
CA GLU A 44 16.92 -9.73 6.75
C GLU A 44 18.03 -10.49 7.48
N LYS A 45 19.08 -10.86 6.75
CA LYS A 45 20.24 -11.55 7.33
C LYS A 45 21.08 -10.54 8.11
N ILE A 46 21.31 -10.82 9.39
CA ILE A 46 22.31 -10.11 10.20
C ILE A 46 23.65 -10.86 10.11
N GLU A 47 24.76 -10.11 10.00
CA GLU A 47 26.10 -10.67 10.07
C GLU A 47 26.50 -10.98 11.53
N LEU A 48 27.18 -12.09 11.76
CA LEU A 48 27.61 -12.49 13.11
C LEU A 48 28.62 -11.48 13.67
N SER A 49 28.38 -11.01 14.88
CA SER A 49 29.30 -10.17 15.66
C SER A 49 29.33 -10.63 17.11
N VAL A 50 30.34 -10.22 17.87
CA VAL A 50 30.43 -10.55 19.30
C VAL A 50 29.24 -9.97 20.07
N SER A 51 28.81 -8.75 19.72
CA SER A 51 27.66 -8.11 20.35
C SER A 51 26.38 -8.93 20.14
N ASN A 52 26.00 -9.14 18.87
CA ASN A 52 24.74 -9.81 18.54
C ASN A 52 24.69 -11.30 18.90
N PHE A 53 25.85 -11.93 19.09
CA PHE A 53 25.93 -13.29 19.57
C PHE A 53 25.69 -13.38 21.09
N MET A 54 26.21 -12.40 21.84
CA MET A 54 26.13 -12.38 23.31
C MET A 54 24.77 -11.89 23.81
N ASP A 55 24.12 -10.98 23.07
CA ASP A 55 22.76 -10.50 23.38
C ASP A 55 21.63 -11.42 22.86
N GLY A 56 21.96 -12.42 22.02
CA GLY A 56 21.02 -13.41 21.50
C GLY A 56 20.31 -13.03 20.20
N THR A 57 20.47 -11.79 19.72
CA THR A 57 19.76 -11.29 18.52
C THR A 57 20.14 -12.04 17.25
N PHE A 58 21.38 -12.55 17.14
CA PHE A 58 21.79 -13.38 16.01
C PHE A 58 21.04 -14.71 15.97
N GLN A 59 20.85 -15.35 17.12
CA GLN A 59 20.18 -16.63 17.29
C GLN A 59 18.69 -16.50 16.97
N GLU A 60 18.04 -15.44 17.48
CA GLU A 60 16.64 -15.13 17.18
C GLU A 60 16.42 -14.84 15.68
N ASN A 61 17.32 -14.05 15.06
CA ASN A 61 17.29 -13.81 13.62
C ASN A 61 17.45 -15.10 12.82
N LEU A 62 18.42 -15.94 13.18
CA LEU A 62 18.67 -17.21 12.52
C LEU A 62 17.48 -18.16 12.65
N GLU A 63 16.89 -18.27 13.83
CA GLU A 63 15.71 -19.11 14.09
C GLU A 63 14.51 -18.63 13.26
N THR A 64 14.25 -17.33 13.25
CA THR A 64 13.16 -16.73 12.47
C THR A 64 13.34 -16.98 10.99
N ARG A 65 14.54 -16.71 10.45
CA ARG A 65 14.86 -16.99 9.04
C ARG A 65 14.74 -18.48 8.71
N LYS A 66 15.10 -19.37 9.64
CA LYS A 66 14.92 -20.81 9.44
C LYS A 66 13.45 -21.21 9.44
N LYS A 67 12.63 -20.66 10.31
CA LYS A 67 11.17 -20.87 10.30
C LYS A 67 10.54 -20.41 8.99
N GLU A 68 10.96 -19.27 8.45
CA GLU A 68 10.47 -18.71 7.18
C GLU A 68 10.92 -19.48 5.92
N ASN A 69 11.99 -20.28 6.01
CA ASN A 69 12.61 -20.92 4.84
C ASN A 69 12.70 -22.46 4.94
N VAL A 70 12.11 -23.07 5.97
CA VAL A 70 12.08 -24.53 6.13
C VAL A 70 11.37 -25.19 4.93
N GLY A 71 11.81 -26.38 4.51
CA GLY A 71 11.16 -27.08 3.40
C GLY A 71 9.68 -27.34 3.70
N PHE A 72 8.83 -27.20 2.69
CA PHE A 72 7.37 -27.27 2.79
C PHE A 72 6.71 -26.19 3.67
N HIS A 73 7.41 -25.12 4.08
CA HIS A 73 6.82 -24.02 4.86
C HIS A 73 5.47 -23.56 4.31
N ASP A 74 5.43 -23.15 3.04
CA ASP A 74 4.21 -22.65 2.38
C ASP A 74 3.11 -23.71 2.33
N PHE A 75 3.46 -24.97 2.04
CA PHE A 75 2.52 -26.09 2.01
C PHE A 75 1.90 -26.35 3.39
N LEU A 76 2.71 -26.35 4.45
CA LEU A 76 2.25 -26.60 5.82
C LEU A 76 1.37 -25.46 6.33
N ILE A 77 1.68 -24.21 5.96
CA ILE A 77 0.80 -23.07 6.24
C ILE A 77 -0.54 -23.26 5.53
N ARG A 78 -0.55 -23.59 4.24
CA ARG A 78 -1.80 -23.84 3.50
C ARG A 78 -2.62 -24.97 4.08
N LEU A 79 -1.97 -26.07 4.48
CA LEU A 79 -2.63 -27.19 5.13
C LEU A 79 -3.27 -26.80 6.46
N ASN A 80 -2.57 -26.02 7.28
CA ASN A 80 -3.11 -25.52 8.52
C ASN A 80 -4.30 -24.57 8.30
N ASN A 81 -4.19 -23.65 7.33
CA ASN A 81 -5.25 -22.72 6.97
C ASN A 81 -6.47 -23.47 6.43
N GLN A 82 -6.28 -24.45 5.54
CA GLN A 82 -7.35 -25.30 5.01
C GLN A 82 -8.07 -26.05 6.13
N ARG A 83 -7.32 -26.65 7.07
CA ARG A 83 -7.91 -27.35 8.22
C ARG A 83 -8.79 -26.41 9.04
N LYS A 84 -8.30 -25.20 9.35
CA LYS A 84 -9.07 -24.21 10.11
C LYS A 84 -10.34 -23.79 9.36
N TYR A 85 -10.21 -23.53 8.06
CA TYR A 85 -11.33 -23.14 7.22
C TYR A 85 -12.39 -24.25 7.12
N SER A 86 -11.97 -25.49 6.81
CA SER A 86 -12.89 -26.61 6.63
C SER A 86 -13.60 -27.04 7.92
N LEU A 87 -12.93 -26.95 9.08
CA LEU A 87 -13.50 -27.41 10.36
C LEU A 87 -14.22 -26.31 11.15
N PHE A 88 -13.74 -25.07 11.05
CA PHE A 88 -14.20 -23.95 11.90
C PHE A 88 -14.65 -22.73 11.11
N ASN A 89 -14.50 -22.73 9.78
CA ASN A 89 -14.83 -21.59 8.93
C ASN A 89 -14.04 -20.32 9.29
N GLU A 90 -12.80 -20.54 9.76
CA GLU A 90 -11.86 -19.51 10.21
C GLU A 90 -10.73 -19.31 9.20
N VAL A 91 -10.28 -18.06 9.08
CA VAL A 91 -9.14 -17.68 8.25
C VAL A 91 -8.03 -17.13 9.14
N ASN A 92 -6.79 -17.55 8.88
CA ASN A 92 -5.64 -17.24 9.71
C ASN A 92 -4.98 -15.92 9.28
N THR A 93 -5.78 -14.85 9.21
CA THR A 93 -5.38 -13.52 8.78
C THR A 93 -5.93 -12.49 9.76
N ASN A 94 -5.05 -11.84 10.52
CA ASN A 94 -5.48 -10.97 11.64
C ASN A 94 -6.35 -9.77 11.20
N ASP A 95 -6.17 -9.31 9.96
CA ASP A 95 -6.82 -8.10 9.45
C ASP A 95 -8.05 -8.36 8.59
N ILE A 96 -8.49 -9.62 8.43
CA ILE A 96 -9.69 -9.97 7.64
C ILE A 96 -10.79 -10.47 8.56
N ILE A 97 -11.94 -9.82 8.47
CA ILE A 97 -13.13 -10.08 9.25
C ILE A 97 -14.19 -10.72 8.36
N LYS A 98 -14.77 -11.81 8.85
CA LYS A 98 -15.95 -12.41 8.24
C LYS A 98 -17.19 -11.57 8.52
N GLY A 99 -17.78 -11.02 7.47
CA GLY A 99 -19.07 -10.37 7.44
C GLY A 99 -20.24 -11.34 7.33
N LYS A 100 -21.44 -10.77 7.24
CA LYS A 100 -22.68 -11.50 6.93
C LYS A 100 -22.65 -11.98 5.47
N GLU A 101 -23.42 -13.01 5.17
CA GLU A 101 -23.61 -13.54 3.80
C GLU A 101 -22.32 -13.94 3.07
N GLY A 102 -21.27 -14.31 3.82
CA GLY A 102 -19.98 -14.74 3.26
C GLY A 102 -19.11 -13.59 2.75
N MET A 103 -19.45 -12.34 3.06
CA MET A 103 -18.64 -11.17 2.71
C MET A 103 -17.37 -11.10 3.58
N TRP A 104 -16.20 -10.87 3.00
CA TRP A 104 -14.97 -10.63 3.76
C TRP A 104 -14.59 -9.15 3.74
N PHE A 105 -14.18 -8.62 4.89
CA PHE A 105 -13.80 -7.21 5.07
C PHE A 105 -12.41 -7.09 5.66
N GLY A 106 -11.63 -6.10 5.20
CA GLY A 106 -10.49 -5.63 5.97
C GLY A 106 -10.95 -4.93 7.24
N PHE A 107 -10.32 -5.21 8.38
CA PHE A 107 -10.67 -4.61 9.68
C PHE A 107 -10.55 -3.07 9.63
N SER A 108 -9.54 -2.54 8.94
CA SER A 108 -9.34 -1.09 8.78
C SER A 108 -10.57 -0.40 8.17
N TYR A 109 -11.18 -0.98 7.14
CA TYR A 109 -12.40 -0.47 6.53
C TYR A 109 -13.59 -0.48 7.50
N ILE A 110 -13.69 -1.47 8.40
CA ILE A 110 -14.72 -1.48 9.44
C ILE A 110 -14.47 -0.32 10.42
N ALA A 111 -13.22 -0.08 10.80
CA ALA A 111 -12.83 1.04 11.67
C ALA A 111 -13.01 2.43 11.02
N THR A 112 -12.92 2.54 9.69
CA THR A 112 -13.19 3.78 8.91
C THR A 112 -14.69 4.04 8.72
N TYR A 113 -15.49 3.00 8.46
CA TYR A 113 -16.89 3.02 8.91
C TYR A 113 -16.89 3.25 10.45
N PHE A 114 -17.92 3.52 11.22
CA PHE A 114 -17.74 3.96 12.64
C PHE A 114 -16.86 5.22 12.96
N GLY A 115 -15.83 5.62 12.18
CA GLY A 115 -15.00 6.80 12.41
C GLY A 115 -13.94 6.63 13.51
N ASN A 116 -13.44 5.41 13.72
CA ASN A 116 -12.44 5.12 14.75
C ASN A 116 -11.02 5.54 14.35
N ASP A 117 -10.77 5.79 13.07
CA ASP A 117 -9.49 6.27 12.53
C ASP A 117 -9.50 7.78 12.25
N TYR A 118 -10.44 8.53 12.82
CA TYR A 118 -10.57 9.96 12.60
C TYR A 118 -9.33 10.73 13.09
N ILE A 119 -8.64 11.42 12.18
CA ILE A 119 -7.38 12.12 12.50
C ILE A 119 -7.58 13.51 13.10
N GLY A 120 -8.84 13.95 13.26
CA GLY A 120 -9.20 15.24 13.83
C GLY A 120 -9.37 16.35 12.79
N HIS A 121 -10.26 17.30 13.10
CA HIS A 121 -10.64 18.39 12.21
C HIS A 121 -9.43 19.27 11.81
N SER A 122 -8.54 19.59 12.75
CA SER A 122 -7.39 20.47 12.49
C SER A 122 -6.43 19.88 11.44
N LYS A 123 -6.16 18.57 11.49
CA LYS A 123 -5.29 17.92 10.51
C LYS A 123 -5.93 17.90 9.12
N LEU A 124 -7.23 17.60 9.05
CA LEU A 124 -7.98 17.61 7.78
C LEU A 124 -8.12 19.02 7.20
N MET A 125 -8.24 20.04 8.05
CA MET A 125 -8.26 21.44 7.64
C MET A 125 -6.93 21.88 7.04
N ASP A 126 -5.80 21.57 7.69
CA ASP A 126 -4.46 21.81 7.13
C ASP A 126 -4.27 21.08 5.79
N PHE A 127 -4.64 19.80 5.74
CA PHE A 127 -4.59 18.99 4.52
C PHE A 127 -5.42 19.60 3.39
N SER A 128 -6.67 20.01 3.66
CA SER A 128 -7.55 20.67 2.69
C SER A 128 -6.98 22.00 2.20
N HIS A 129 -6.41 22.82 3.09
CA HIS A 129 -5.77 24.08 2.70
C HIS A 129 -4.55 23.85 1.80
N LYS A 130 -3.73 22.84 2.08
CA LYS A 130 -2.60 22.47 1.22
C LYS A 130 -3.06 21.99 -0.16
N ILE A 131 -4.10 21.15 -0.22
CA ILE A 131 -4.70 20.72 -1.49
C ILE A 131 -5.15 21.95 -2.31
N LYS A 132 -5.87 22.88 -1.69
CA LYS A 132 -6.35 24.10 -2.36
C LYS A 132 -5.19 24.95 -2.88
N PHE A 133 -4.16 25.16 -2.05
CA PHE A 133 -2.96 25.91 -2.44
C PHE A 133 -2.25 25.28 -3.65
N ILE A 134 -2.09 23.95 -3.64
CA ILE A 134 -1.48 23.21 -4.75
C ILE A 134 -2.32 23.39 -6.02
N GLN A 135 -3.64 23.21 -5.93
CA GLN A 135 -4.56 23.39 -7.06
C GLN A 135 -4.48 24.81 -7.66
N ASP A 136 -4.47 25.85 -6.81
CA ASP A 136 -4.36 27.25 -7.26
C ASP A 136 -3.00 27.57 -7.86
N SER A 137 -1.94 26.94 -7.36
CA SER A 137 -0.58 27.13 -7.87
C SER A 137 -0.37 26.44 -9.22
N LEU A 138 -0.92 25.24 -9.38
CA LEU A 138 -0.79 24.43 -10.60
C LEU A 138 -1.74 24.89 -11.72
N SER A 139 -2.94 25.37 -11.38
CA SER A 139 -3.88 25.93 -12.36
C SER A 139 -3.30 27.14 -13.11
N LYS A 140 -2.50 27.98 -12.43
CA LYS A 140 -1.73 29.08 -13.06
C LYS A 140 -0.74 28.59 -14.12
N ARG A 141 -0.30 27.32 -14.02
CA ARG A 141 0.58 26.64 -14.97
C ARG A 141 -0.20 25.77 -15.96
N ARG A 142 -1.53 25.91 -16.04
CA ARG A 142 -2.46 25.13 -16.88
C ARG A 142 -2.40 23.62 -16.61
N LYS A 143 -2.14 23.24 -15.36
CA LYS A 143 -2.12 21.85 -14.89
C LYS A 143 -3.35 21.58 -14.04
N LEU A 144 -3.99 20.44 -14.28
CA LEU A 144 -5.12 19.99 -13.45
C LEU A 144 -4.56 19.18 -12.27
N PHE A 145 -4.89 19.58 -11.05
CA PHE A 145 -4.65 18.78 -9.85
C PHE A 145 -5.97 18.59 -9.11
N PHE A 146 -6.31 17.35 -8.78
CA PHE A 146 -7.54 17.03 -8.05
C PHE A 146 -7.41 15.75 -7.21
N PRO A 147 -8.06 15.72 -6.03
CA PRO A 147 -8.31 14.48 -5.31
C PRO A 147 -9.32 13.57 -6.01
N LEU A 148 -9.02 12.27 -6.08
CA LEU A 148 -9.92 11.21 -6.53
C LEU A 148 -10.29 10.35 -5.31
N ILE A 149 -11.55 10.41 -4.89
CA ILE A 149 -12.00 9.79 -3.64
C ILE A 149 -12.80 8.53 -3.95
N ILE A 150 -12.30 7.40 -3.47
CA ILE A 150 -12.85 6.06 -3.75
C ILE A 150 -13.49 5.48 -2.48
N PRO A 151 -14.64 4.77 -2.57
CA PRO A 151 -15.23 4.17 -1.39
C PRO A 151 -14.47 2.92 -0.96
N GLY A 152 -14.35 2.71 0.34
CA GLY A 152 -14.07 1.39 0.89
C GLY A 152 -15.29 0.47 0.84
N LYS A 153 -15.03 -0.84 0.89
CA LYS A 153 -16.06 -1.89 0.81
C LYS A 153 -17.16 -1.77 1.87
N THR A 154 -16.80 -1.36 3.10
CA THR A 154 -17.74 -1.17 4.22
C THR A 154 -18.62 0.07 4.07
N ALA A 155 -18.19 1.06 3.28
CA ALA A 155 -19.03 2.21 2.95
C ALA A 155 -20.16 1.80 1.99
N VAL A 156 -19.88 0.86 1.08
CA VAL A 156 -20.88 0.35 0.12
C VAL A 156 -21.78 -0.71 0.75
N TYR A 157 -21.25 -1.59 1.59
CA TYR A 157 -21.98 -2.71 2.19
C TYR A 157 -22.02 -2.67 3.74
N PRO A 158 -22.46 -1.57 4.37
CA PRO A 158 -22.52 -1.50 5.83
C PRO A 158 -23.46 -2.54 6.44
N GLU A 159 -24.50 -2.95 5.72
CA GLU A 159 -25.48 -3.96 6.14
C GLU A 159 -24.85 -5.34 6.38
N LEU A 160 -23.71 -5.62 5.74
CA LEU A 160 -23.00 -6.90 5.85
C LEU A 160 -21.93 -6.90 6.96
N ILE A 161 -21.72 -5.77 7.65
CA ILE A 161 -20.84 -5.72 8.83
C ILE A 161 -21.46 -6.54 9.96
N PRO A 162 -20.69 -7.38 10.70
CA PRO A 162 -21.22 -8.15 11.82
C PRO A 162 -21.81 -7.29 12.94
N ASP A 163 -22.92 -7.74 13.53
CA ASP A 163 -23.67 -6.96 14.54
C ASP A 163 -22.85 -6.61 15.79
N ARG A 164 -21.87 -7.44 16.16
CA ARG A 164 -20.95 -7.16 17.27
C ARG A 164 -20.25 -5.81 17.13
N PHE A 165 -19.89 -5.40 15.91
CA PHE A 165 -19.25 -4.11 15.69
C PHE A 165 -20.20 -2.94 15.93
N TYR A 166 -21.48 -3.10 15.60
CA TYR A 166 -22.52 -2.10 15.91
C TYR A 166 -22.82 -2.02 17.41
N ALA A 167 -22.72 -3.14 18.14
CA ALA A 167 -22.87 -3.17 19.59
C ALA A 167 -21.67 -2.53 20.32
N GLU A 168 -20.47 -2.78 19.81
CA GLU A 168 -19.20 -2.30 20.40
C GLU A 168 -18.86 -0.86 20.00
N ASN A 169 -19.40 -0.34 18.89
CA ASN A 169 -19.02 0.96 18.35
C ASN A 169 -20.21 1.87 18.11
N LYS A 170 -20.06 3.14 18.50
CA LYS A 170 -20.96 4.22 18.07
C LYS A 170 -20.42 4.86 16.80
N LYS A 171 -21.30 5.14 15.83
CA LYS A 171 -20.93 5.86 14.61
C LYS A 171 -20.54 7.30 14.96
N LYS A 172 -19.29 7.66 14.67
CA LYS A 172 -18.71 9.00 14.85
C LYS A 172 -18.52 9.67 13.48
N THR A 173 -18.11 10.94 13.53
CA THR A 173 -17.60 11.68 12.36
C THR A 173 -16.43 10.92 11.75
N THR A 174 -16.43 10.78 10.42
CA THR A 174 -15.35 10.12 9.68
C THR A 174 -14.43 11.13 8.99
N ASN A 175 -13.22 10.68 8.64
CA ASN A 175 -12.28 11.48 7.85
C ASN A 175 -12.91 11.96 6.53
N TYR A 176 -13.65 11.08 5.84
CA TYR A 176 -14.39 11.41 4.62
C TYR A 176 -15.39 12.54 4.81
N GLN A 177 -16.25 12.46 5.84
CA GLN A 177 -17.29 13.48 6.05
C GLN A 177 -16.68 14.87 6.27
N THR A 178 -15.67 14.96 7.14
CA THR A 178 -14.99 16.22 7.42
C THR A 178 -14.22 16.73 6.20
N LEU A 179 -13.48 15.87 5.49
CA LEU A 179 -12.72 16.27 4.31
C LEU A 179 -13.63 16.84 3.22
N ILE A 180 -14.74 16.18 2.89
CA ILE A 180 -15.69 16.66 1.87
C ILE A 180 -16.23 18.04 2.23
N GLN A 181 -16.65 18.26 3.48
CA GLN A 181 -17.11 19.57 3.95
C GLN A 181 -16.03 20.66 3.80
N LEU A 182 -14.76 20.33 4.03
CA LEU A 182 -13.65 21.25 3.88
C LEU A 182 -13.32 21.53 2.40
N LEU A 183 -13.33 20.51 1.55
CA LEU A 183 -13.14 20.68 0.10
C LEU A 183 -14.26 21.52 -0.51
N ASP A 184 -15.51 21.30 -0.10
CA ASP A 184 -16.67 22.10 -0.52
C ASP A 184 -16.54 23.56 -0.05
N SER A 185 -16.22 23.78 1.23
CA SER A 185 -16.13 25.14 1.79
C SER A 185 -14.99 25.96 1.18
N THR A 186 -13.91 25.29 0.75
CA THR A 186 -12.78 25.92 0.05
C THR A 186 -12.98 26.01 -1.47
N LYS A 187 -14.10 25.50 -2.01
CA LYS A 187 -14.36 25.37 -3.46
C LYS A 187 -13.22 24.66 -4.19
N THR A 188 -12.68 23.61 -3.57
CA THR A 188 -11.65 22.76 -4.17
C THR A 188 -12.30 21.86 -5.21
N THR A 189 -11.70 21.72 -6.40
CA THR A 189 -12.15 20.73 -7.39
C THR A 189 -11.65 19.33 -7.00
N TYR A 190 -12.56 18.35 -6.93
CA TYR A 190 -12.27 16.92 -6.66
C TYR A 190 -13.29 16.01 -7.36
N LEU A 191 -12.97 14.73 -7.54
CA LEU A 191 -13.90 13.71 -8.05
C LEU A 191 -14.24 12.71 -6.94
N ASP A 192 -15.52 12.68 -6.54
CA ASP A 192 -16.03 11.81 -5.48
C ASP A 192 -16.77 10.59 -6.06
N LEU A 193 -16.01 9.55 -6.35
CA LEU A 193 -16.56 8.28 -6.81
C LEU A 193 -17.31 7.55 -5.69
N LYS A 194 -16.99 7.80 -4.42
CA LYS A 194 -17.77 7.26 -3.29
C LYS A 194 -19.20 7.78 -3.32
N LYS A 195 -19.40 9.09 -3.42
CA LYS A 195 -20.73 9.70 -3.54
C LYS A 195 -21.46 9.19 -4.80
N PHE A 196 -20.77 9.17 -5.94
CA PHE A 196 -21.34 8.64 -7.19
C PHE A 196 -21.82 7.20 -7.04
N ILE A 197 -20.98 6.29 -6.53
CA ILE A 197 -21.32 4.88 -6.34
C ILE A 197 -22.49 4.72 -5.36
N LEU A 198 -22.47 5.42 -4.22
CA LEU A 198 -23.53 5.29 -3.22
C LEU A 198 -24.88 5.79 -3.72
N MET A 199 -24.91 6.92 -4.43
CA MET A 199 -26.14 7.46 -5.03
C MET A 199 -26.70 6.54 -6.12
N ASN A 200 -25.82 5.86 -6.86
CA ASN A 200 -26.21 5.01 -7.97
C ASN A 200 -26.24 3.51 -7.60
N LYS A 201 -26.01 3.12 -6.33
CA LYS A 201 -25.95 1.70 -5.88
C LYS A 201 -27.13 0.86 -6.40
N PRO A 202 -28.40 1.33 -6.41
CA PRO A 202 -29.53 0.56 -6.96
C PRO A 202 -29.46 0.28 -8.47
N LEU A 203 -28.65 1.02 -9.23
CA LEU A 203 -28.49 0.86 -10.68
C LEU A 203 -27.42 -0.18 -11.04
N PHE A 204 -26.58 -0.57 -10.08
CA PHE A 204 -25.58 -1.63 -10.30
C PHE A 204 -26.27 -2.99 -10.32
N LYS A 205 -26.30 -3.63 -11.51
CA LYS A 205 -26.84 -4.99 -11.69
C LYS A 205 -25.95 -6.10 -11.11
N TYR A 206 -24.67 -5.79 -10.91
CA TYR A 206 -23.66 -6.72 -10.41
C TYR A 206 -22.97 -6.13 -9.17
N PRO A 207 -22.35 -6.95 -8.32
CA PRO A 207 -21.67 -6.47 -7.12
C PRO A 207 -20.64 -5.37 -7.42
N ILE A 208 -20.62 -4.35 -6.57
CA ILE A 208 -19.65 -3.26 -6.63
C ILE A 208 -18.29 -3.72 -6.10
N PHE A 209 -18.30 -4.55 -5.06
CA PHE A 209 -17.15 -5.28 -4.54
C PHE A 209 -17.47 -6.77 -4.51
N PRO A 210 -16.51 -7.65 -4.82
CA PRO A 210 -16.69 -9.09 -4.73
C PRO A 210 -16.61 -9.56 -3.27
N LYS A 211 -17.27 -10.66 -2.92
CA LYS A 211 -17.19 -11.26 -1.57
C LYS A 211 -15.76 -11.52 -1.10
N ASN A 212 -14.94 -12.05 -1.99
CA ASN A 212 -13.60 -12.56 -1.71
C ASN A 212 -12.48 -11.60 -2.15
N GLY A 213 -12.79 -10.32 -2.38
CA GLY A 213 -11.79 -9.30 -2.70
C GLY A 213 -11.91 -8.03 -1.86
N VAL A 214 -10.81 -7.31 -1.70
CA VAL A 214 -10.76 -5.98 -1.04
C VAL A 214 -11.20 -4.88 -1.99
N HIS A 215 -10.87 -5.03 -3.28
CA HIS A 215 -11.07 -4.02 -4.32
C HIS A 215 -12.47 -4.08 -4.93
N TRP A 216 -12.85 -2.99 -5.60
CA TRP A 216 -14.05 -2.98 -6.44
C TRP A 216 -13.94 -3.94 -7.63
N THR A 217 -15.09 -4.30 -8.19
CA THR A 217 -15.17 -5.24 -9.32
C THR A 217 -14.75 -4.61 -10.64
N GLY A 218 -14.32 -5.43 -11.60
CA GLY A 218 -14.10 -4.98 -12.98
C GLY A 218 -15.31 -4.23 -13.56
N ASN A 219 -16.55 -4.71 -13.33
CA ASN A 219 -17.76 -3.99 -13.73
C ASN A 219 -17.83 -2.56 -13.14
N THR A 220 -17.48 -2.40 -11.87
CA THR A 220 -17.46 -1.08 -11.22
C THR A 220 -16.41 -0.19 -11.83
N VAL A 221 -15.20 -0.73 -12.03
CA VAL A 221 -14.09 -0.02 -12.69
C VAL A 221 -14.51 0.49 -14.05
N ALA A 222 -15.17 -0.33 -14.87
CA ALA A 222 -15.65 0.09 -16.18
C ALA A 222 -16.60 1.30 -16.10
N ILE A 223 -17.57 1.26 -15.19
CA ILE A 223 -18.56 2.34 -15.00
C ILE A 223 -17.90 3.64 -14.50
N VAL A 224 -17.01 3.55 -13.50
CA VAL A 224 -16.37 4.76 -12.96
C VAL A 224 -15.27 5.32 -13.85
N THR A 225 -14.71 4.50 -14.76
CA THR A 225 -13.72 4.96 -15.75
C THR A 225 -14.36 5.96 -16.71
N ASP A 226 -15.57 5.69 -17.20
CA ASP A 226 -16.33 6.64 -18.03
C ASP A 226 -16.53 7.98 -17.30
N THR A 227 -16.90 7.92 -16.02
CA THR A 227 -17.05 9.12 -15.16
C THR A 227 -15.72 9.87 -15.00
N LEU A 228 -14.60 9.16 -14.80
CA LEU A 228 -13.27 9.76 -14.69
C LEU A 228 -12.85 10.45 -16.01
N LEU A 229 -13.04 9.80 -17.17
CA LEU A 229 -12.69 10.37 -18.47
C LEU A 229 -13.53 11.61 -18.79
N SER A 230 -14.83 11.58 -18.50
CA SER A 230 -15.73 12.73 -18.64
C SER A 230 -15.32 13.89 -17.73
N PHE A 231 -14.94 13.59 -16.47
CA PHE A 231 -14.43 14.59 -15.53
C PHE A 231 -13.13 15.23 -16.04
N LEU A 232 -12.19 14.43 -16.54
CA LEU A 232 -10.93 14.93 -17.09
C LEU A 232 -11.16 15.78 -18.35
N SER A 233 -12.03 15.34 -19.27
CA SER A 233 -12.39 16.08 -20.48
C SER A 233 -12.95 17.47 -20.12
N THR A 234 -13.91 17.51 -19.20
CA THR A 234 -14.54 18.74 -18.72
C THR A 234 -13.54 19.70 -18.06
N ASN A 235 -12.70 19.19 -17.14
CA ASN A 235 -11.82 20.05 -16.34
C ASN A 235 -10.51 20.44 -17.04
N THR A 236 -10.11 19.72 -18.10
CA THR A 236 -8.97 20.10 -18.92
C THR A 236 -9.37 20.88 -20.17
N GLY A 237 -10.64 20.83 -20.57
CA GLY A 237 -11.12 21.39 -21.84
C GLY A 237 -10.59 20.62 -23.05
N ARG A 238 -10.07 19.41 -22.85
CA ARG A 238 -9.50 18.56 -23.91
C ARG A 238 -10.52 17.54 -24.35
N ASN A 239 -10.55 17.27 -25.65
CA ASN A 239 -11.30 16.15 -26.19
C ASN A 239 -10.57 14.85 -25.86
N LEU A 240 -11.02 14.10 -24.85
CA LEU A 240 -10.43 12.81 -24.49
C LEU A 240 -11.10 11.66 -25.25
N ILE A 241 -10.53 10.48 -25.11
CA ILE A 241 -11.10 9.26 -25.66
C ILE A 241 -12.44 8.93 -24.99
N ASP A 242 -13.43 8.50 -25.78
CA ASP A 242 -14.70 8.03 -25.26
C ASP A 242 -14.59 6.53 -24.94
N MET A 243 -15.28 6.10 -23.89
CA MET A 243 -15.36 4.70 -23.49
C MET A 243 -16.78 4.18 -23.72
N LYS A 244 -16.93 3.16 -24.57
CA LYS A 244 -18.21 2.49 -24.80
C LYS A 244 -18.21 1.13 -24.12
N LEU A 245 -19.27 0.88 -23.37
CA LEU A 245 -19.52 -0.39 -22.70
C LEU A 245 -20.56 -1.18 -23.49
N SER A 246 -20.31 -2.46 -23.69
CA SER A 246 -21.27 -3.44 -24.19
C SER A 246 -21.30 -4.66 -23.29
N ASP A 247 -22.35 -5.49 -23.45
CA ASP A 247 -22.49 -6.74 -22.69
C ASP A 247 -21.23 -7.60 -22.82
N GLY A 248 -20.81 -8.20 -21.72
CA GLY A 248 -19.61 -9.00 -21.66
C GLY A 248 -19.80 -10.31 -20.91
N GLU A 249 -18.70 -10.80 -20.34
CA GLU A 249 -18.67 -12.10 -19.67
C GLU A 249 -19.26 -12.02 -18.26
N VAL A 250 -20.04 -13.03 -17.85
CA VAL A 250 -20.42 -13.26 -16.46
C VAL A 250 -19.79 -14.58 -16.00
N THR A 251 -19.06 -14.56 -14.90
CA THR A 251 -18.36 -15.75 -14.36
C THR A 251 -18.43 -15.79 -12.83
N SER A 252 -18.32 -16.99 -12.25
CA SER A 252 -18.25 -17.23 -10.81
C SER A 252 -16.97 -17.95 -10.38
N ASP A 253 -16.01 -18.13 -11.30
CA ASP A 253 -14.80 -18.92 -11.09
C ASP A 253 -13.55 -18.34 -11.78
N ASN A 254 -13.73 -17.60 -12.88
CA ASN A 254 -12.65 -16.95 -13.63
C ASN A 254 -12.50 -15.47 -13.25
N TYR A 255 -12.25 -15.23 -11.97
CA TYR A 255 -12.07 -13.87 -11.45
C TYR A 255 -10.79 -13.22 -12.01
N ARG A 256 -10.87 -11.92 -12.31
CA ARG A 256 -9.79 -11.16 -12.94
C ARG A 256 -9.12 -10.22 -11.94
N PHE A 257 -7.83 -9.99 -12.16
CA PHE A 257 -7.03 -9.01 -11.42
C PHE A 257 -7.20 -9.13 -9.89
N THR A 258 -7.79 -8.14 -9.23
CA THR A 258 -7.92 -8.08 -7.77
C THR A 258 -9.24 -8.61 -7.22
N ASP A 259 -10.10 -9.21 -8.05
CA ASP A 259 -11.44 -9.62 -7.63
C ASP A 259 -11.45 -10.75 -6.57
N TYR A 260 -10.34 -11.47 -6.43
CA TYR A 260 -10.21 -12.60 -5.51
C TYR A 260 -9.00 -12.48 -4.56
N ASP A 261 -8.45 -11.28 -4.38
CA ASP A 261 -7.19 -11.06 -3.63
C ASP A 261 -7.25 -11.49 -2.15
N ILE A 262 -8.39 -11.32 -1.46
CA ILE A 262 -8.57 -11.86 -0.10
C ILE A 262 -8.53 -13.38 -0.17
N GLY A 263 -9.27 -13.98 -1.09
CA GLY A 263 -9.31 -15.42 -1.29
C GLY A 263 -7.94 -16.04 -1.56
N GLU A 264 -7.09 -15.36 -2.33
CA GLU A 264 -5.69 -15.75 -2.52
C GLU A 264 -4.89 -15.62 -1.23
N SER A 265 -5.03 -14.50 -0.51
CA SER A 265 -4.29 -14.23 0.73
C SER A 265 -4.63 -15.18 1.88
N MET A 266 -5.80 -15.82 1.84
CA MET A 266 -6.20 -16.86 2.79
C MET A 266 -5.29 -18.10 2.69
N ASN A 267 -4.60 -18.29 1.56
CA ASN A 267 -3.65 -19.38 1.35
C ASN A 267 -4.26 -20.74 1.74
N ILE A 268 -5.39 -21.11 1.12
CA ILE A 268 -6.01 -22.43 1.27
C ILE A 268 -5.94 -23.22 -0.04
N PHE A 269 -6.21 -24.53 -0.02
CA PHE A 269 -6.14 -25.36 -1.23
C PHE A 269 -7.41 -25.26 -2.08
N THR A 270 -8.57 -25.08 -1.43
CA THR A 270 -9.87 -25.01 -2.10
C THR A 270 -10.23 -23.58 -2.46
N HIS A 271 -10.71 -23.36 -3.68
CA HIS A 271 -11.33 -22.10 -4.05
C HIS A 271 -12.62 -21.87 -3.26
N ILE A 272 -12.84 -20.64 -2.79
CA ILE A 272 -14.02 -20.22 -2.04
C ILE A 272 -15.03 -19.74 -3.06
N SER A 273 -16.26 -20.24 -2.98
CA SER A 273 -17.35 -19.73 -3.81
C SER A 273 -17.50 -18.21 -3.60
N GLY A 274 -17.58 -17.47 -4.69
CA GLY A 274 -17.83 -16.04 -4.66
C GLY A 274 -19.10 -15.68 -5.41
N ASP A 275 -19.19 -14.42 -5.76
CA ASP A 275 -20.32 -13.90 -6.54
C ASP A 275 -20.15 -14.21 -8.03
N SER A 276 -21.26 -14.10 -8.77
CA SER A 276 -21.20 -13.95 -10.22
C SER A 276 -20.78 -12.52 -10.56
N LEU A 277 -19.60 -12.36 -11.15
CA LEU A 277 -19.04 -11.09 -11.55
C LEU A 277 -19.18 -10.89 -13.05
N HIS A 278 -19.41 -9.64 -13.45
CA HIS A 278 -19.54 -9.24 -14.84
C HIS A 278 -18.31 -8.46 -15.29
N TYR A 279 -17.87 -8.70 -16.52
CA TYR A 279 -16.79 -7.98 -17.17
C TYR A 279 -17.29 -7.47 -18.51
N PRO A 280 -17.79 -6.21 -18.59
CA PRO A 280 -18.24 -5.65 -19.86
C PRO A 280 -17.10 -5.63 -20.88
N MET A 281 -17.48 -5.74 -22.16
CA MET A 281 -16.57 -5.42 -23.24
C MET A 281 -16.40 -3.90 -23.32
N VAL A 282 -15.15 -3.47 -23.41
CA VAL A 282 -14.78 -2.04 -23.43
C VAL A 282 -14.19 -1.70 -24.79
N GLU A 283 -14.82 -0.75 -25.48
CA GLU A 283 -14.31 -0.15 -26.71
C GLU A 283 -13.87 1.29 -26.41
N TYR A 284 -12.64 1.62 -26.79
CA TYR A 284 -12.10 2.97 -26.69
C TYR A 284 -12.21 3.67 -28.05
N VAL A 285 -13.05 4.68 -28.14
CA VAL A 285 -13.36 5.39 -29.39
C VAL A 285 -12.69 6.76 -29.38
N CYS A 286 -11.73 6.96 -30.28
CA CYS A 286 -11.00 8.22 -30.40
C CYS A 286 -11.35 8.93 -31.70
N ASN A 287 -11.96 10.11 -31.60
CA ASN A 287 -12.17 11.02 -32.71
C ASN A 287 -11.40 12.32 -32.45
N ASN A 288 -10.19 12.47 -33.01
CA ASN A 288 -9.30 13.61 -32.72
C ASN A 288 -9.07 13.83 -31.21
N CYS A 289 -8.85 12.74 -30.47
CA CYS A 289 -8.66 12.80 -29.03
C CYS A 289 -7.22 13.17 -28.67
N GLU A 290 -7.06 13.90 -27.57
CA GLU A 290 -5.79 14.18 -26.93
C GLU A 290 -5.49 13.16 -25.82
N LYS A 291 -4.20 12.89 -25.61
CA LYS A 291 -3.73 12.04 -24.52
C LYS A 291 -2.89 12.86 -23.54
N PRO A 292 -3.47 13.39 -22.45
CA PRO A 292 -2.71 14.16 -21.47
C PRO A 292 -1.68 13.28 -20.78
N ARG A 293 -0.56 13.88 -20.36
CA ARG A 293 0.41 13.22 -19.49
C ARG A 293 -0.07 13.27 -18.05
N VAL A 294 -0.34 12.10 -17.48
CA VAL A 294 -0.89 11.94 -16.13
C VAL A 294 0.21 11.53 -15.17
N LEU A 295 0.26 12.16 -13.99
CA LEU A 295 0.92 11.65 -12.81
C LEU A 295 -0.14 11.23 -11.78
N GLY A 296 -0.35 9.94 -11.64
CA GLY A 296 -1.19 9.38 -10.59
C GLY A 296 -0.38 9.13 -9.33
N VAL A 297 -0.91 9.51 -8.17
CA VAL A 297 -0.36 9.16 -6.85
C VAL A 297 -1.50 8.52 -6.07
N GLY A 298 -1.34 7.26 -5.68
CA GLY A 298 -2.43 6.50 -5.08
C GLY A 298 -2.02 5.11 -4.65
N ASP A 299 -3.02 4.29 -4.38
CA ASP A 299 -2.87 2.90 -3.98
C ASP A 299 -3.26 1.94 -5.11
N SER A 300 -3.62 0.70 -4.76
CA SER A 300 -3.99 -0.36 -5.69
C SER A 300 -5.35 -0.15 -6.38
N PHE A 301 -6.24 0.71 -5.86
CA PHE A 301 -7.46 1.11 -6.56
C PHE A 301 -7.15 1.91 -7.81
N LEU A 302 -6.13 2.77 -7.76
CA LEU A 302 -5.65 3.47 -8.95
C LEU A 302 -5.05 2.48 -9.96
N GLN A 303 -4.51 1.33 -9.54
CA GLN A 303 -4.04 0.30 -10.48
C GLN A 303 -5.19 -0.40 -11.21
N SER A 304 -6.40 -0.43 -10.65
CA SER A 304 -7.54 -1.12 -11.26
C SER A 304 -7.88 -0.62 -12.66
N PHE A 305 -7.65 0.67 -12.93
CA PHE A 305 -7.90 1.28 -14.24
C PHE A 305 -7.01 0.71 -15.36
N ARG A 306 -5.84 0.15 -15.03
CA ARG A 306 -5.00 -0.63 -15.97
C ARG A 306 -5.13 -2.14 -15.82
N GLY A 307 -5.46 -2.61 -14.61
CA GLY A 307 -5.49 -4.02 -14.25
C GLY A 307 -6.67 -4.76 -14.86
N PHE A 308 -7.84 -4.10 -14.94
CA PHE A 308 -9.03 -4.68 -15.57
C PHE A 308 -9.19 -4.32 -17.04
N TYR A 309 -8.78 -3.10 -17.43
CA TYR A 309 -8.95 -2.56 -18.78
C TYR A 309 -7.74 -1.74 -19.20
N HIS A 310 -7.57 -1.52 -20.51
CA HIS A 310 -6.42 -0.77 -21.05
C HIS A 310 -6.58 0.75 -20.95
N THR A 311 -7.15 1.28 -19.88
CA THR A 311 -7.49 2.72 -19.77
C THR A 311 -6.25 3.58 -19.90
N TYR A 312 -5.15 3.22 -19.22
CA TYR A 312 -3.94 4.05 -19.19
C TYR A 312 -3.28 4.13 -20.56
N ASP A 313 -3.14 3.00 -21.25
CA ASP A 313 -2.54 2.95 -22.59
C ASP A 313 -3.45 3.61 -23.64
N SER A 314 -4.76 3.54 -23.45
CA SER A 314 -5.76 4.07 -24.40
C SER A 314 -6.00 5.56 -24.22
N ALA A 315 -6.08 6.08 -22.99
CA ALA A 315 -6.48 7.45 -22.70
C ALA A 315 -5.31 8.41 -22.40
N PHE A 316 -4.17 7.92 -21.92
CA PHE A 316 -3.09 8.78 -21.42
C PHE A 316 -1.83 8.72 -22.27
N HIS A 317 -1.00 9.75 -22.15
CA HIS A 317 0.28 9.80 -22.86
C HIS A 317 1.17 8.62 -22.42
N PRO A 318 1.94 7.96 -23.30
CA PRO A 318 2.82 6.82 -22.94
C PRO A 318 3.92 7.12 -21.91
N LYS A 319 4.12 8.39 -21.57
CA LYS A 319 5.07 8.88 -20.54
C LYS A 319 4.38 9.24 -19.22
N SER A 320 3.11 8.90 -19.07
CA SER A 320 2.38 9.05 -17.80
C SER A 320 3.00 8.11 -16.74
N TYR A 321 2.79 8.41 -15.46
CA TYR A 321 3.33 7.62 -14.35
C TYR A 321 2.27 7.36 -13.28
N LEU A 322 2.41 6.22 -12.61
CA LEU A 322 1.70 5.92 -11.36
C LEU A 322 2.70 5.75 -10.22
N TRP A 323 2.57 6.54 -9.17
CA TRP A 323 3.32 6.43 -7.94
C TRP A 323 2.47 5.73 -6.88
N TYR A 324 2.92 4.55 -6.47
CA TYR A 324 2.27 3.74 -5.44
C TYR A 324 2.67 4.26 -4.06
N TYR A 325 1.69 4.73 -3.29
CA TYR A 325 1.84 5.33 -1.95
C TYR A 325 2.92 6.42 -1.86
N ASN A 326 3.19 7.14 -2.96
CA ASN A 326 4.31 8.08 -3.04
C ASN A 326 5.65 7.46 -2.58
N LYS A 327 5.90 6.18 -2.93
CA LYS A 327 7.11 5.44 -2.54
C LYS A 327 7.84 4.89 -3.75
N THR A 328 7.09 4.26 -4.66
CA THR A 328 7.65 3.59 -5.84
C THR A 328 6.86 3.92 -7.09
N VAL A 329 7.52 3.92 -8.25
CA VAL A 329 6.84 3.95 -9.55
C VAL A 329 6.29 2.55 -9.85
N ASP A 330 4.97 2.44 -10.04
CA ASP A 330 4.25 1.18 -10.32
C ASP A 330 3.95 0.98 -11.82
N TRP A 331 3.74 2.07 -12.56
CA TRP A 331 3.43 2.00 -13.99
C TRP A 331 4.17 3.11 -14.76
N PRO A 332 4.63 2.85 -16.02
CA PRO A 332 4.37 1.68 -16.88
C PRO A 332 5.01 0.33 -16.47
N GLU A 333 4.49 -0.80 -16.97
CA GLU A 333 4.92 -2.15 -16.54
C GLU A 333 6.43 -2.42 -16.69
N LYS A 334 7.12 -1.70 -17.57
CA LYS A 334 8.59 -1.72 -17.69
C LYS A 334 9.34 -1.34 -16.40
N PHE A 335 8.64 -0.77 -15.41
CA PHE A 335 9.13 -0.47 -14.06
C PHE A 335 8.93 -1.64 -13.08
N ASN A 336 8.06 -2.61 -13.37
CA ASN A 336 7.81 -3.76 -12.51
C ASN A 336 9.08 -4.57 -12.27
N GLY A 337 9.34 -4.92 -11.01
CA GLY A 337 10.53 -5.64 -10.59
C GLY A 337 11.81 -4.80 -10.43
N LYS A 338 11.86 -3.57 -10.96
CA LYS A 338 13.02 -2.67 -10.77
C LYS A 338 12.94 -1.79 -9.51
N LYS A 339 11.77 -1.72 -8.85
CA LYS A 339 11.53 -0.96 -7.61
C LYS A 339 12.10 0.47 -7.67
N VAL A 340 11.77 1.22 -8.73
CA VAL A 340 12.21 2.61 -8.85
C VAL A 340 11.55 3.43 -7.76
N LEU A 341 12.35 3.96 -6.84
CA LEU A 341 11.89 4.78 -5.74
C LEU A 341 11.62 6.19 -6.22
N ILE A 342 10.56 6.83 -5.71
CA ILE A 342 10.25 8.22 -6.09
C ILE A 342 11.36 9.20 -5.66
N GLU A 343 12.15 8.86 -4.64
CA GLU A 343 13.33 9.63 -4.21
C GLU A 343 14.44 9.68 -5.27
N TYR A 344 14.37 8.82 -6.29
CA TYR A 344 15.26 8.86 -7.45
C TYR A 344 14.76 9.79 -8.55
N LEU A 345 13.60 10.42 -8.34
CA LEU A 345 12.96 11.35 -9.25
C LEU A 345 13.02 12.77 -8.69
N ASP A 346 12.95 13.72 -9.60
CA ASP A 346 12.91 15.14 -9.31
C ASP A 346 11.44 15.60 -9.35
N LEU A 347 10.85 15.79 -8.17
CA LEU A 347 9.42 16.10 -8.04
C LEU A 347 9.00 17.30 -8.91
N GLU A 348 9.80 18.37 -8.93
CA GLU A 348 9.48 19.56 -9.74
C GLU A 348 9.41 19.23 -11.22
N GLU A 349 10.39 18.50 -11.75
CA GLU A 349 10.37 18.12 -13.16
C GLU A 349 9.23 17.17 -13.51
N GLU A 350 8.89 16.23 -12.62
CA GLU A 350 7.76 15.32 -12.87
C GLU A 350 6.41 16.06 -12.84
N ILE A 351 6.25 17.07 -11.99
CA ILE A 351 5.09 17.97 -12.01
C ILE A 351 5.09 18.83 -13.27
N GLU A 352 6.23 19.39 -13.68
CA GLU A 352 6.33 20.23 -14.88
C GLU A 352 6.07 19.46 -16.17
N LYS A 353 6.42 18.18 -16.23
CA LYS A 353 6.09 17.30 -17.35
C LYS A 353 4.61 16.93 -17.43
N SER A 354 3.89 16.94 -16.31
CA SER A 354 2.53 16.43 -16.23
C SER A 354 1.48 17.48 -16.58
N ASP A 355 0.45 17.09 -17.34
CA ASP A 355 -0.73 17.90 -17.62
C ASP A 355 -1.77 17.76 -16.51
N VAL A 356 -1.89 16.55 -15.97
CA VAL A 356 -2.87 16.16 -14.96
C VAL A 356 -2.17 15.43 -13.83
N ILE A 357 -2.47 15.80 -12.60
CA ILE A 357 -2.00 15.14 -11.38
C ILE A 357 -3.20 14.66 -10.59
N ILE A 358 -3.30 13.34 -10.40
CA ILE A 358 -4.41 12.69 -9.69
C ILE A 358 -3.89 12.25 -8.33
N LEU A 359 -4.50 12.74 -7.26
CA LEU A 359 -4.24 12.26 -5.91
C LEU A 359 -5.40 11.33 -5.50
N GLU A 360 -5.19 10.03 -5.66
CA GLU A 360 -6.18 9.02 -5.31
C GLU A 360 -6.01 8.58 -3.85
N PHE A 361 -7.15 8.40 -3.17
CA PHE A 361 -7.21 7.69 -1.91
C PHE A 361 -8.61 7.14 -1.67
N THR A 362 -8.66 5.96 -1.05
CA THR A 362 -9.89 5.46 -0.44
C THR A 362 -10.30 6.29 0.79
N ASP A 363 -11.54 6.15 1.25
CA ASP A 363 -11.99 6.78 2.49
C ASP A 363 -11.20 6.36 3.74
N GLU A 364 -10.62 5.15 3.73
CA GLU A 364 -9.70 4.65 4.76
C GLU A 364 -8.34 5.37 4.67
N ASN A 365 -7.83 5.57 3.45
CA ASN A 365 -6.53 6.18 3.21
C ASN A 365 -6.49 7.70 3.40
N ILE A 366 -7.62 8.38 3.58
CA ILE A 366 -7.66 9.82 3.92
C ILE A 366 -6.80 10.13 5.16
N ARG A 367 -6.74 9.21 6.13
CA ARG A 367 -5.91 9.37 7.34
C ARG A 367 -4.42 9.54 7.03
N GLN A 368 -3.96 9.05 5.87
CA GLN A 368 -2.58 9.19 5.41
C GLN A 368 -2.28 10.56 4.79
N SER A 369 -3.27 11.45 4.67
CA SER A 369 -3.12 12.84 4.22
C SER A 369 -2.30 12.97 2.91
N GLY A 370 -2.58 12.09 1.94
CA GLY A 370 -1.91 12.09 0.63
C GLY A 370 -0.49 11.50 0.63
N PHE A 371 -0.18 10.59 1.56
CA PHE A 371 1.06 9.78 1.55
C PHE A 371 2.36 10.60 1.59
N GLY A 372 2.31 11.80 2.18
CA GLY A 372 3.42 12.76 2.19
C GLY A 372 3.65 13.50 0.86
N PHE A 373 2.96 13.12 -0.22
CA PHE A 373 3.05 13.81 -1.52
C PHE A 373 2.54 15.25 -1.42
N VAL A 374 1.43 15.46 -0.71
CA VAL A 374 0.82 16.79 -0.55
C VAL A 374 1.75 17.74 0.20
N ASP A 375 2.40 17.27 1.27
CA ASP A 375 3.37 18.09 2.00
C ASP A 375 4.58 18.43 1.14
N GLN A 376 5.16 17.44 0.45
CA GLN A 376 6.30 17.64 -0.44
C GLN A 376 5.99 18.65 -1.57
N LEU A 377 4.82 18.51 -2.19
CA LEU A 377 4.41 19.38 -3.29
C LEU A 377 4.04 20.79 -2.80
N TYR A 378 3.37 20.89 -1.66
CA TYR A 378 3.08 22.18 -1.03
C TYR A 378 4.37 22.94 -0.70
N ASP A 379 5.34 22.26 -0.06
CA ASP A 379 6.62 22.87 0.30
C ASP A 379 7.42 23.27 -0.94
N LEU A 380 7.44 22.43 -1.98
CA LEU A 380 8.07 22.75 -3.25
C LEU A 380 7.45 24.00 -3.90
N LEU A 381 6.12 24.09 -3.95
CA LEU A 381 5.43 25.22 -4.59
C LEU A 381 5.52 26.51 -3.77
N LYS A 382 5.58 26.40 -2.44
CA LYS A 382 5.65 27.55 -1.52
C LYS A 382 7.07 28.09 -1.37
N ASN A 383 8.06 27.20 -1.21
CA ASN A 383 9.43 27.57 -0.85
C ASN A 383 10.41 27.42 -2.03
N GLY A 384 9.97 26.84 -3.14
CA GLY A 384 10.82 26.50 -4.27
C GLY A 384 11.67 25.24 -4.01
N LYS A 385 12.46 24.88 -5.01
CA LYS A 385 13.37 23.73 -4.91
C LYS A 385 14.43 23.94 -3.84
N LYS A 386 14.68 22.91 -3.04
CA LYS A 386 15.77 22.90 -2.08
C LYS A 386 17.11 23.01 -2.81
N ASN A 387 17.84 24.10 -2.54
CA ASN A 387 19.21 24.26 -2.99
C ASN A 387 20.17 23.64 -1.97
N TYR A 388 21.11 22.83 -2.45
CA TYR A 388 22.13 22.22 -1.61
C TYR A 388 23.39 23.08 -1.60
N SER A 389 23.94 23.32 -0.41
CA SER A 389 25.21 24.00 -0.25
C SER A 389 26.37 23.17 -0.83
N ILE A 390 27.49 23.81 -1.16
CA ILE A 390 28.72 23.11 -1.60
C ILE A 390 29.14 22.05 -0.57
N LYS A 391 28.95 22.33 0.72
CA LYS A 391 29.26 21.39 1.82
C LYS A 391 28.36 20.16 1.75
N GLU A 392 27.08 20.30 1.46
CA GLU A 392 26.16 19.17 1.27
C GLU A 392 26.47 18.37 0.01
N LEU A 393 26.74 19.05 -1.11
CA LEU A 393 27.13 18.39 -2.37
C LEU A 393 28.35 17.49 -2.18
N LYS A 394 29.38 17.98 -1.45
CA LYS A 394 30.55 17.18 -1.08
C LYS A 394 30.21 15.94 -0.25
N LYS A 395 29.17 15.97 0.59
CA LYS A 395 28.73 14.79 1.36
C LYS A 395 28.10 13.74 0.45
N PHE A 396 27.41 14.16 -0.62
CA PHE A 396 26.79 13.24 -1.57
C PHE A 396 27.80 12.48 -2.44
N GLU A 397 29.00 13.05 -2.67
CA GLU A 397 30.06 12.40 -3.46
C GLU A 397 30.41 11.00 -2.97
N LYS A 398 30.45 10.78 -1.64
CA LYS A 398 30.71 9.46 -1.03
C LYS A 398 29.68 8.39 -1.48
N TYR A 399 28.49 8.80 -1.89
CA TYR A 399 27.41 7.91 -2.29
C TYR A 399 27.32 7.69 -3.80
N LYS A 400 28.19 8.34 -4.60
CA LYS A 400 28.35 8.11 -6.05
C LYS A 400 29.25 6.90 -6.35
N THR A 401 28.96 5.76 -5.74
CA THR A 401 29.72 4.52 -5.92
C THR A 401 29.44 3.85 -7.27
N ASP A 402 30.27 2.88 -7.67
CA ASP A 402 30.02 2.08 -8.88
C ASP A 402 28.63 1.42 -8.87
N SER A 403 28.18 0.94 -7.72
CA SER A 403 26.81 0.43 -7.52
C SER A 403 25.75 1.49 -7.85
N THR A 404 25.96 2.74 -7.42
CA THR A 404 25.07 3.86 -7.76
C THR A 404 25.06 4.14 -9.26
N VAL A 405 26.23 4.10 -9.92
CA VAL A 405 26.34 4.29 -11.37
C VAL A 405 25.61 3.18 -12.14
N GLN A 406 25.79 1.92 -11.74
CA GLN A 406 25.11 0.79 -12.38
C GLN A 406 23.59 0.86 -12.17
N HIS A 407 23.14 1.24 -10.98
CA HIS A 407 21.72 1.45 -10.71
C HIS A 407 21.16 2.61 -11.55
N ALA A 408 21.86 3.73 -11.66
CA ALA A 408 21.46 4.84 -12.51
C ALA A 408 21.28 4.39 -13.97
N LYS A 409 22.25 3.63 -14.52
CA LYS A 409 22.18 3.07 -15.88
C LYS A 409 20.97 2.16 -16.09
N SER A 410 20.53 1.40 -15.09
CA SER A 410 19.40 0.48 -15.22
C SER A 410 18.03 1.17 -15.25
N ILE A 411 17.93 2.40 -14.71
CA ILE A 411 16.68 3.18 -14.62
C ILE A 411 16.60 4.36 -15.60
N ILE A 412 17.72 4.81 -16.19
CA ILE A 412 17.70 5.87 -17.23
C ILE A 412 16.80 5.57 -18.43
N PRO A 413 16.69 4.34 -18.95
CA PRO A 413 15.72 4.06 -20.04
C PRO A 413 14.26 4.30 -19.63
N LEU A 414 14.02 4.47 -18.33
CA LEU A 414 12.72 4.65 -17.73
C LEU A 414 12.47 6.09 -17.29
N THR A 415 13.53 6.83 -16.94
CA THR A 415 13.49 8.25 -16.62
C THR A 415 13.88 9.09 -17.84
N GLU A 416 13.62 10.40 -17.81
CA GLU A 416 14.03 11.31 -18.89
C GLU A 416 15.26 12.15 -18.48
N TYR A 417 16.09 11.63 -17.57
CA TYR A 417 17.23 12.34 -17.00
C TYR A 417 18.56 11.95 -17.64
N SER A 418 19.55 12.84 -17.55
CA SER A 418 20.93 12.49 -17.86
C SER A 418 21.49 11.50 -16.83
N LEU A 419 22.52 10.73 -17.22
CA LEU A 419 23.20 9.80 -16.31
C LEU A 419 23.75 10.50 -15.06
N GLU A 420 24.38 11.65 -15.25
CA GLU A 420 24.94 12.44 -14.15
C GLU A 420 23.86 12.88 -13.16
N LYS A 421 22.73 13.40 -13.68
CA LYS A 421 21.60 13.80 -12.84
C LYS A 421 21.04 12.60 -12.09
N GLN A 422 20.87 11.45 -12.75
CA GLN A 422 20.34 10.26 -12.12
C GLN A 422 21.25 9.74 -11.00
N ILE A 423 22.58 9.76 -11.21
CA ILE A 423 23.58 9.43 -10.18
C ILE A 423 23.43 10.38 -8.99
N GLN A 424 23.28 11.68 -9.25
CA GLN A 424 23.13 12.70 -8.22
C GLN A 424 21.88 12.47 -7.37
N LEU A 425 20.72 12.21 -7.98
CA LEU A 425 19.46 11.94 -7.27
C LEU A 425 19.55 10.69 -6.39
N ILE A 426 20.11 9.59 -6.92
CA ILE A 426 20.30 8.36 -6.13
C ILE A 426 21.27 8.60 -4.96
N ALA A 427 22.34 9.36 -5.17
CA ALA A 427 23.30 9.70 -4.11
C ALA A 427 22.66 10.54 -2.99
N ILE A 428 21.82 11.52 -3.35
CA ILE A 428 21.04 12.32 -2.39
C ILE A 428 20.09 11.43 -1.60
N SER A 429 19.33 10.55 -2.27
CA SER A 429 18.43 9.60 -1.60
C SER A 429 19.17 8.69 -0.62
N LYS A 430 20.29 8.08 -1.03
CA LYS A 430 21.12 7.23 -0.15
C LYS A 430 21.64 8.00 1.06
N TYR A 431 22.08 9.24 0.88
CA TYR A 431 22.52 10.08 1.99
C TYR A 431 21.39 10.38 2.97
N ASN A 432 20.23 10.79 2.48
CA ASN A 432 19.08 11.11 3.32
C ASN A 432 18.62 9.88 4.11
N ARG A 433 18.60 8.69 3.48
CA ARG A 433 18.29 7.43 4.17
C ARG A 433 19.30 7.08 5.24
N SER A 434 20.60 7.29 5.00
CA SER A 434 21.62 7.06 6.02
C SER A 434 21.45 7.98 7.23
N LYS A 435 20.93 9.20 7.06
CA LYS A 435 20.60 10.05 8.21
C LYS A 435 19.43 9.52 9.02
N VAL A 436 18.37 9.05 8.34
CA VAL A 436 17.18 8.51 9.01
C VAL A 436 17.55 7.24 9.78
N LEU A 437 18.35 6.35 9.18
CA LEU A 437 18.86 5.16 9.87
C LEU A 437 19.67 5.53 11.12
N ASN A 438 20.60 6.49 10.99
CA ASN A 438 21.37 6.95 12.14
C ASN A 438 20.47 7.57 13.24
N PHE A 439 19.45 8.34 12.85
CA PHE A 439 18.50 8.92 13.81
C PHE A 439 17.71 7.84 14.54
N GLU A 440 17.19 6.84 13.84
CA GLU A 440 16.48 5.72 14.48
C GLU A 440 17.41 4.87 15.36
N GLU A 441 18.67 4.66 14.96
CA GLU A 441 19.68 4.02 15.80
C GLU A 441 19.94 4.83 17.09
N GLU A 442 20.03 6.15 16.98
CA GLU A 442 20.15 7.06 18.13
C GLU A 442 18.91 7.00 19.04
N VAL A 443 17.71 6.95 18.45
CA VAL A 443 16.45 6.79 19.20
C VAL A 443 16.41 5.45 19.91
N GLN A 444 16.76 4.34 19.26
CA GLN A 444 16.79 3.02 19.89
C GLN A 444 17.78 2.97 21.05
N LYS A 445 18.98 3.54 20.86
CA LYS A 445 19.97 3.65 21.92
C LYS A 445 19.44 4.48 23.09
N MET A 446 18.77 5.60 22.82
CA MET A 446 18.15 6.42 23.86
C MET A 446 16.99 5.69 24.57
N MET A 447 16.21 4.87 23.85
CA MET A 447 15.21 4.00 24.48
C MET A 447 15.85 3.01 25.44
N GLU A 448 17.00 2.42 25.10
CA GLU A 448 17.77 1.56 26.00
C GLU A 448 18.30 2.33 27.21
N ASP A 449 18.81 3.54 27.02
CA ASP A 449 19.27 4.40 28.12
C ASP A 449 18.13 4.74 29.09
N ILE A 450 16.94 5.05 28.58
CA ILE A 450 15.72 5.25 29.39
C ILE A 450 15.37 3.97 30.17
N ARG A 451 15.40 2.79 29.52
CA ARG A 451 15.07 1.51 30.17
C ARG A 451 16.06 1.13 31.26
N ASN A 452 17.34 1.44 31.06
CA ASN A 452 18.41 1.11 31.99
C ASN A 452 18.53 2.11 33.16
N ASN A 453 17.87 3.27 33.08
CA ASN A 453 17.80 4.24 34.15
C ASN A 453 16.47 4.12 34.92
N THR A 454 16.52 3.50 36.11
CA THR A 454 15.34 3.25 36.94
C THR A 454 14.54 4.52 37.27
N GLU A 455 15.20 5.63 37.58
CA GLU A 455 14.53 6.88 37.96
C GLU A 455 13.82 7.50 36.75
N TRP A 456 14.49 7.52 35.60
CA TRP A 456 13.91 8.03 34.35
C TRP A 456 12.75 7.15 33.88
N LEU A 457 12.89 5.83 33.94
CA LEU A 457 11.84 4.90 33.55
C LEU A 457 10.57 5.08 34.39
N GLU A 458 10.69 5.33 35.70
CA GLU A 458 9.53 5.60 36.56
C GLU A 458 8.81 6.91 36.19
N LEU A 459 9.55 7.96 35.83
CA LEU A 459 8.96 9.20 35.32
C LEU A 459 8.22 8.98 33.98
N VAL A 460 8.82 8.22 33.07
CA VAL A 460 8.21 7.90 31.76
C VAL A 460 6.97 7.01 31.94
N LYS A 461 6.95 6.10 32.92
CA LYS A 461 5.74 5.33 33.28
C LYS A 461 4.61 6.22 33.77
N GLN A 462 4.89 7.18 34.65
CA GLN A 462 3.88 8.12 35.13
C GLN A 462 3.30 8.96 33.98
N GLN A 463 4.16 9.50 33.12
CA GLN A 463 3.73 10.23 31.92
C GLN A 463 2.88 9.38 30.97
N ALA A 464 3.18 8.08 30.81
CA ALA A 464 2.41 7.20 29.94
C ALA A 464 0.97 7.03 30.45
N ILE A 465 0.80 6.92 31.77
CA ILE A 465 -0.50 6.87 32.45
C ILE A 465 -1.25 8.20 32.24
N GLU A 466 -0.61 9.34 32.46
CA GLU A 466 -1.20 10.67 32.28
C GLU A 466 -1.66 10.92 30.83
N ARG A 467 -0.87 10.44 29.86
CA ARG A 467 -1.14 10.59 28.43
C ARG A 467 -2.09 9.53 27.88
N ASN A 468 -2.47 8.53 28.67
CA ASN A 468 -3.27 7.38 28.26
C ASN A 468 -2.72 6.67 27.01
N ILE A 469 -1.41 6.42 26.99
CA ILE A 469 -0.69 5.69 25.95
C ILE A 469 0.12 4.54 26.55
N SER A 470 0.59 3.61 25.73
CA SER A 470 1.40 2.50 26.23
C SER A 470 2.76 2.99 26.75
N LEU A 471 3.36 2.24 27.69
CA LEU A 471 4.70 2.54 28.19
C LEU A 471 5.73 2.57 27.06
N GLU A 472 5.69 1.60 26.14
CA GLU A 472 6.63 1.54 25.02
C GLU A 472 6.47 2.70 24.04
N GLU A 473 5.24 3.10 23.74
CA GLU A 473 4.96 4.29 22.94
C GLU A 473 5.51 5.55 23.63
N ASN A 474 5.34 5.67 24.95
CA ASN A 474 5.85 6.84 25.68
C ASN A 474 7.38 6.82 25.84
N ILE A 475 8.02 5.65 25.94
CA ILE A 475 9.49 5.50 25.90
C ILE A 475 10.00 5.97 24.54
N TYR A 476 9.41 5.51 23.44
CA TYR A 476 9.79 5.95 22.10
C TYR A 476 9.64 7.48 21.93
N LEU A 477 8.52 8.06 22.37
CA LEU A 477 8.30 9.50 22.27
C LEU A 477 9.32 10.32 23.09
N ASN A 478 9.67 9.87 24.30
CA ASN A 478 10.70 10.51 25.11
C ASN A 478 12.08 10.37 24.46
N ALA A 479 12.45 9.17 24.00
CA ALA A 479 13.72 8.93 23.34
C ALA A 479 13.88 9.78 22.08
N LYS A 480 12.84 9.82 21.25
CA LYS A 480 12.77 10.67 20.07
C LYS A 480 12.95 12.15 20.42
N TRP A 481 12.25 12.63 21.45
CA TRP A 481 12.37 14.02 21.88
C TRP A 481 13.78 14.36 22.35
N MET A 482 14.45 13.47 23.09
CA MET A 482 15.83 13.69 23.52
C MET A 482 16.78 13.80 22.32
N VAL A 483 16.71 12.87 21.38
CA VAL A 483 17.57 12.88 20.17
C VAL A 483 17.31 14.12 19.30
N GLU A 484 16.06 14.60 19.24
CA GLU A 484 15.70 15.83 18.51
C GLU A 484 16.20 17.12 19.17
N ASN A 485 16.46 17.12 20.49
CA ASN A 485 16.80 18.32 21.27
C ASN A 485 18.21 18.31 21.88
N GLU A 486 18.98 17.22 21.75
CA GLU A 486 20.38 17.13 22.18
C GLU A 486 21.41 17.46 21.08
N ASN A 487 20.97 17.79 19.85
CA ASN A 487 21.78 18.31 18.74
C ASN A 487 21.45 19.77 18.43
#